data_AF-A0A420XUL5-F1
#
_entry.id   AF-A0A420XUL5-F1
#
_cell.length_a   1.000
_cell.length_b   1.000
_cell.length_c   1.000
_cell.angle_alpha   90.00
_cell.angle_beta   90.00
_cell.angle_gamma   90.00
#
_symmetry.space_group_name_H-M   'P 1'
#
loop_
_entity.id
_entity.type
_entity.pdbx_description
1 polymer ?
#
loop_
_entity_poly.entity_id
_entity_poly.type
_entity_poly.pdbx_seq_one_letter_code
_entity_poly.pdbx_strand_id
1 'polypeptide(L)'
;MSPTEDAVHAQLSRGYFGVRRQGDGLLAVYDPELADVEGWRRSLGAAVGEADADLVQFSAPERSARRVAQVLSVVERRDWHPAARTTSMTFGVDSYEQVVRVNLDAQSPPELLRQLVAIDPDYIRATAQGSFRRRRR
;
A
#
# COMPACT_ATOMS: atom_id res chain seq x y z
N MET A 1 -1.09 17.64 -5.29
CA MET A 1 -1.35 16.21 -5.23
C MET A 1 -1.44 15.69 -6.64
N SER A 2 -0.77 14.58 -6.93
CA SER A 2 -0.96 13.87 -8.20
C SER A 2 -2.25 13.04 -8.14
N PRO A 3 -2.91 12.74 -9.27
CA PRO A 3 -4.10 11.89 -9.30
C PRO A 3 -3.88 10.50 -8.67
N THR A 4 -2.63 10.03 -8.67
CA THR A 4 -2.21 8.77 -8.03
C THR A 4 -2.19 8.90 -6.50
N GLU A 5 -1.71 10.02 -5.98
CA GLU A 5 -1.76 10.33 -4.54
C GLU A 5 -3.23 10.47 -4.10
N ASP A 6 -4.06 11.19 -4.86
CA ASP A 6 -5.49 11.31 -4.57
C ASP A 6 -6.19 9.95 -4.60
N ALA A 7 -5.82 9.04 -5.52
CA ALA A 7 -6.41 7.71 -5.60
C ALA A 7 -6.02 6.81 -4.42
N VAL A 8 -4.76 6.84 -3.97
CA VAL A 8 -4.29 6.02 -2.83
C VAL A 8 -4.83 6.59 -1.52
N HIS A 9 -4.81 7.91 -1.34
CA HIS A 9 -5.46 8.57 -0.19
C HIS A 9 -6.97 8.35 -0.17
N ALA A 10 -7.65 8.38 -1.33
CA ALA A 10 -9.08 8.10 -1.43
C ALA A 10 -9.44 6.65 -1.08
N GLN A 11 -8.57 5.68 -1.37
CA GLN A 11 -8.80 4.29 -1.01
C GLN A 11 -8.56 4.05 0.49
N LEU A 12 -7.48 4.60 1.06
CA LEU A 12 -7.18 4.50 2.49
C LEU A 12 -8.15 5.30 3.37
N SER A 13 -8.62 6.46 2.91
CA SER A 13 -9.62 7.28 3.62
C SER A 13 -11.01 6.65 3.65
N ARG A 14 -11.28 5.73 2.72
CA ARG A 14 -12.45 4.84 2.79
C ARG A 14 -12.14 3.58 3.59
N GLY A 15 -11.03 3.48 4.31
CA GLY A 15 -10.66 2.32 5.12
C GLY A 15 -10.19 1.10 4.33
N TYR A 16 -9.93 1.17 3.02
CA TYR A 16 -9.49 -0.01 2.26
C TYR A 16 -7.97 -0.14 2.24
N PHE A 17 -7.43 -1.29 2.66
CA PHE A 17 -6.00 -1.58 2.49
C PHE A 17 -5.70 -2.39 1.23
N GLY A 18 -6.64 -3.24 0.80
CA GLY A 18 -6.46 -4.09 -0.38
C GLY A 18 -7.17 -5.44 -0.27
N VAL A 19 -7.21 -6.15 -1.39
CA VAL A 19 -7.64 -7.56 -1.48
C VAL A 19 -6.43 -8.42 -1.75
N ARG A 20 -6.36 -9.56 -1.06
CA ARG A 20 -5.31 -10.56 -1.22
C ARG A 20 -5.88 -11.96 -1.34
N ARG A 21 -5.13 -12.89 -1.91
CA ARG A 21 -5.53 -14.29 -1.99
C ARG A 21 -5.24 -15.00 -0.66
N GLN A 22 -6.21 -15.76 -0.16
CA GLN A 22 -6.10 -16.58 1.06
C GLN A 22 -6.67 -17.97 0.78
N GLY A 23 -5.79 -18.96 0.63
CA GLY A 23 -6.18 -20.30 0.16
C GLY A 23 -6.88 -20.23 -1.20
N ASP A 24 -8.07 -20.82 -1.27
CA ASP A 24 -8.91 -20.80 -2.47
C ASP A 24 -9.79 -19.54 -2.58
N GLY A 25 -9.78 -18.66 -1.59
CA GLY A 25 -10.60 -17.45 -1.52
C GLY A 25 -9.83 -16.13 -1.61
N LEU A 26 -10.59 -15.04 -1.52
CA LEU A 26 -10.08 -13.67 -1.45
C LEU A 26 -10.40 -13.06 -0.09
N LEU A 27 -9.44 -12.31 0.45
CA LEU A 27 -9.58 -11.57 1.71
C LEU A 27 -9.37 -10.07 1.45
N ALA A 28 -10.39 -9.28 1.73
CA ALA A 28 -10.32 -7.83 1.84
C ALA A 28 -9.88 -7.43 3.26
N VAL A 29 -8.78 -6.69 3.36
CA VAL A 29 -8.32 -6.09 4.62
C VAL A 29 -8.76 -4.64 4.64
N TYR A 30 -9.47 -4.25 5.69
CA TYR A 30 -10.10 -2.95 5.75
C TYR A 30 -10.31 -2.43 7.17
N ASP A 31 -10.17 -1.12 7.36
CA ASP A 31 -10.54 -0.40 8.57
C ASP A 31 -12.08 -0.35 8.71
N PRO A 32 -12.67 -1.07 9.67
CA PRO A 32 -14.12 -1.10 9.85
C PRO A 32 -14.71 0.23 10.31
N GLU A 33 -13.90 1.15 10.85
CA GLU A 33 -14.38 2.46 11.30
C GLU A 33 -14.59 3.44 10.13
N LEU A 34 -13.94 3.19 8.99
CA LEU A 34 -13.93 4.09 7.82
C LEU A 34 -14.53 3.46 6.56
N ALA A 35 -14.75 2.14 6.57
CA ALA A 35 -15.15 1.40 5.39
C ALA A 35 -16.64 1.45 5.06
N ASP A 36 -16.92 1.82 3.81
CA ASP A 36 -18.21 1.57 3.16
C ASP A 36 -18.22 0.15 2.56
N VAL A 37 -18.36 -0.84 3.44
CA VAL A 37 -18.35 -2.27 3.07
C VAL A 37 -19.48 -2.59 2.08
N GLU A 38 -20.65 -1.98 2.23
CA GLU A 38 -21.78 -2.18 1.31
C GLU A 38 -21.47 -1.60 -0.08
N GLY A 39 -20.90 -0.40 -0.16
CA GLY A 39 -20.48 0.21 -1.41
C GLY A 39 -19.41 -0.60 -2.13
N TRP A 40 -18.49 -1.22 -1.39
CA TRP A 40 -17.50 -2.13 -1.96
C TRP A 40 -18.09 -3.43 -2.46
N ARG A 41 -18.96 -4.07 -1.69
CA ARG A 41 -19.67 -5.28 -2.14
C ARG A 41 -20.43 -5.02 -3.43
N ARG A 42 -21.16 -3.90 -3.52
CA ARG A 42 -21.86 -3.50 -4.75
C ARG A 42 -20.91 -3.31 -5.93
N SER A 43 -19.76 -2.67 -5.69
CA SER A 43 -18.75 -2.43 -6.73
C SER A 43 -18.06 -3.72 -7.17
N LEU A 44 -17.80 -4.65 -6.24
CA LEU A 44 -17.28 -5.99 -6.51
C LEU A 44 -18.29 -6.83 -7.30
N GLY A 45 -19.55 -6.87 -6.85
CA GLY A 45 -20.64 -7.56 -7.53
C GLY A 45 -20.84 -7.09 -8.96
N ALA A 46 -20.74 -5.77 -9.21
CA ALA A 46 -20.78 -5.22 -10.57
C ALA A 46 -19.58 -5.63 -11.45
N ALA A 47 -18.40 -5.85 -10.86
CA ALA A 47 -17.17 -6.15 -11.60
C ALA A 47 -16.96 -7.64 -11.88
N VAL A 48 -17.28 -8.51 -10.91
CA VAL A 48 -17.01 -9.96 -10.98
C VAL A 48 -18.26 -10.83 -10.84
N GLY A 49 -19.42 -10.23 -10.59
CA GLY A 49 -20.67 -10.94 -10.29
C GLY A 49 -20.89 -11.14 -8.79
N GLU A 50 -22.15 -11.11 -8.35
CA GLU A 50 -22.54 -11.20 -6.93
C GLU A 50 -22.04 -12.49 -6.26
N ALA A 51 -22.13 -13.63 -6.96
CA ALA A 51 -21.69 -14.92 -6.42
C ALA A 51 -20.18 -14.94 -6.09
N ASP A 52 -19.35 -14.33 -6.94
CA ASP A 52 -17.90 -14.24 -6.71
C ASP A 52 -17.55 -13.15 -5.69
N ALA A 53 -18.33 -12.06 -5.64
CA ALA A 53 -18.18 -11.01 -4.64
C ALA A 53 -18.48 -11.51 -3.21
N ASP A 54 -19.46 -12.41 -3.05
CA ASP A 54 -19.81 -13.02 -1.77
C ASP A 54 -18.72 -13.98 -1.24
N LEU A 55 -17.83 -14.47 -2.11
CA LEU A 55 -16.67 -15.27 -1.71
C LEU A 55 -15.54 -14.42 -1.09
N VAL A 56 -15.62 -13.09 -1.19
CA VAL A 56 -14.66 -12.18 -0.57
C VAL A 56 -14.91 -12.12 0.93
N GLN A 57 -13.95 -12.61 1.70
CA GLN A 57 -13.94 -12.48 3.15
C GLN A 57 -13.45 -11.08 3.54
N PHE A 58 -13.91 -10.60 4.67
CA PHE A 58 -13.62 -9.26 5.17
C PHE A 58 -12.95 -9.40 6.55
N SER A 59 -11.76 -8.82 6.72
CA SER A 59 -11.06 -8.80 8.01
C SER A 59 -10.65 -7.39 8.41
N ALA A 60 -10.79 -7.10 9.70
CA ALA A 60 -10.17 -5.95 10.32
C ALA A 60 -8.63 -6.04 10.17
N PRO A 61 -7.92 -4.90 10.11
CA PRO A 61 -6.49 -4.89 10.03
C PRO A 61 -5.90 -5.25 11.40
N GLU A 62 -4.71 -5.82 11.37
CA GLU A 62 -3.88 -6.03 12.56
C GLU A 62 -3.14 -4.75 12.96
N ARG A 63 -3.01 -3.81 12.02
CA ARG A 63 -2.34 -2.51 12.19
C ARG A 63 -3.31 -1.36 11.95
N SER A 64 -3.01 -0.21 12.54
CA SER A 64 -3.85 0.98 12.39
C SER A 64 -3.79 1.54 10.96
N ALA A 65 -4.94 1.63 10.28
CA ALA A 65 -5.06 2.22 8.94
C ALA A 65 -4.69 3.69 8.94
N ARG A 66 -5.17 4.40 9.97
CA ARG A 66 -4.79 5.79 10.22
C ARG A 66 -3.27 5.96 10.29
N ARG A 67 -2.55 5.04 10.95
CA ARG A 67 -1.09 5.11 11.02
C ARG A 67 -0.44 4.84 9.66
N VAL A 68 -0.90 3.83 8.91
CA VAL A 68 -0.39 3.55 7.56
C VAL A 68 -0.59 4.75 6.62
N ALA A 69 -1.79 5.34 6.63
CA ALA A 69 -2.09 6.54 5.83
C ALA A 69 -1.20 7.72 6.21
N GLN A 70 -0.99 7.97 7.51
CA GLN A 70 -0.08 9.01 7.99
C GLN A 70 1.35 8.79 7.52
N VAL A 71 1.88 7.58 7.65
CA VAL A 71 3.24 7.23 7.21
C VAL A 71 3.37 7.40 5.70
N LEU A 72 2.38 6.95 4.93
CA LEU A 72 2.36 7.12 3.48
C LEU A 72 2.41 8.61 3.10
N SER A 73 1.55 9.46 3.70
CA SER A 73 1.58 10.91 3.48
C SER A 73 2.95 11.53 3.77
N VAL A 74 3.60 11.12 4.87
CA VAL A 74 4.95 11.63 5.23
C VAL A 74 5.98 11.25 4.17
N VAL A 75 5.96 9.99 3.73
CA VAL A 75 6.91 9.48 2.73
C VAL A 75 6.69 10.15 1.37
N GLU A 76 5.45 10.28 0.91
CA GLU A 76 5.07 10.89 -0.38
C GLU A 76 5.44 12.36 -0.47
N ARG A 77 5.36 13.10 0.64
CA ARG A 77 5.78 14.51 0.69
C ARG A 77 7.26 14.72 0.35
N ARG A 78 8.11 13.70 0.50
CA ARG A 78 9.55 13.77 0.15
C ARG A 78 10.33 14.90 0.82
N ASP A 79 9.81 15.45 1.92
CA ASP A 79 10.43 16.51 2.71
C ASP A 79 11.43 15.98 3.75
N TRP A 80 11.61 14.65 3.81
CA TRP A 80 12.42 13.96 4.80
C TRP A 80 13.91 13.85 4.42
N HIS A 81 14.28 14.05 3.15
CA HIS A 81 15.68 14.09 2.70
C HIS A 81 15.86 14.89 1.41
N PRO A 82 16.95 15.65 1.21
CA PRO A 82 17.17 16.44 0.00
C PRO A 82 17.07 15.63 -1.30
N ALA A 83 17.68 14.44 -1.34
CA ALA A 83 17.64 13.57 -2.53
C ALA A 83 16.27 12.92 -2.78
N ALA A 84 15.35 12.89 -1.81
CA ALA A 84 14.01 12.31 -1.99
C ALA A 84 13.15 13.08 -3.01
N ARG A 85 13.38 14.39 -3.11
CA ARG A 85 12.64 15.27 -4.01
C ARG A 85 12.95 15.01 -5.49
N THR A 86 14.16 14.54 -5.78
CA THR A 86 14.65 14.33 -7.15
C THR A 86 14.72 12.86 -7.54
N THR A 87 14.63 11.94 -6.58
CA THR A 87 14.74 10.50 -6.83
C THR A 87 13.41 9.92 -7.30
N SER A 88 13.46 9.06 -8.32
CA SER A 88 12.29 8.29 -8.75
C SER A 88 11.97 7.19 -7.73
N MET A 89 10.73 7.17 -7.27
CA MET A 89 10.23 6.25 -6.26
C MET A 89 8.78 5.88 -6.58
N THR A 90 8.41 4.64 -6.26
CA THR A 90 7.01 4.21 -6.24
C THR A 90 6.60 3.87 -4.82
N PHE A 91 5.38 4.24 -4.47
CA PHE A 91 4.79 4.01 -3.15
C PHE A 91 3.57 3.09 -3.31
N GLY A 92 3.32 2.29 -2.29
CA GLY A 92 2.13 1.46 -2.21
C GLY A 92 1.93 0.95 -0.79
N VAL A 93 0.79 0.32 -0.55
CA VAL A 93 0.50 -0.36 0.72
C VAL A 93 0.57 -1.86 0.48
N ASP A 94 1.33 -2.58 1.31
CA ASP A 94 1.26 -4.03 1.34
C ASP A 94 0.05 -4.46 2.17
N SER A 95 -0.95 -5.09 1.56
CA SER A 95 -2.13 -5.57 2.28
C SER A 95 -1.87 -6.81 3.14
N TYR A 96 -0.76 -7.53 2.93
CA TYR A 96 -0.37 -8.65 3.78
C TYR A 96 0.30 -8.17 5.06
N GLU A 97 1.31 -7.31 4.94
CA GLU A 97 2.07 -6.79 6.08
C GLU A 97 1.42 -5.56 6.72
N GLN A 98 0.50 -4.90 6.01
CA GLN A 98 -0.19 -3.66 6.42
C GLN A 98 0.82 -2.52 6.71
N VAL A 99 1.75 -2.34 5.78
CA VAL A 99 2.86 -1.38 5.83
C VAL A 99 2.99 -0.62 4.52
N VAL A 100 3.68 0.52 4.55
CA VAL A 100 4.03 1.29 3.36
C VAL A 100 5.22 0.65 2.68
N ARG A 101 5.05 0.24 1.42
CA ARG A 101 6.15 -0.19 0.57
C ARG A 101 6.66 0.97 -0.26
N VAL A 102 7.97 1.09 -0.29
CA VAL A 102 8.68 2.07 -1.11
C VAL A 102 9.68 1.34 -1.98
N ASN A 103 9.55 1.48 -3.29
CA ASN A 103 10.56 0.98 -4.22
C ASN A 103 11.35 2.16 -4.78
N LEU A 104 12.65 2.13 -4.52
CA LEU A 104 13.65 3.06 -5.04
C LEU A 104 14.18 2.54 -6.38
N ASP A 105 14.45 3.44 -7.32
CA ASP A 105 15.18 3.13 -8.55
C ASP A 105 16.59 2.57 -8.23
N ALA A 106 17.14 1.74 -9.11
CA ALA A 106 18.52 1.24 -9.08
C ALA A 106 19.56 2.36 -8.90
N GLN A 107 19.29 3.56 -9.44
CA GLN A 107 20.20 4.71 -9.38
C GLN A 107 20.07 5.52 -8.09
N SER A 108 19.18 5.12 -7.19
CA SER A 108 18.92 5.86 -5.95
C SER A 108 20.13 5.80 -5.02
N PRO A 109 20.49 6.92 -4.37
CA PRO A 109 21.55 6.93 -3.37
C PRO A 109 21.29 5.93 -2.22
N PRO A 110 22.28 5.10 -1.81
CA PRO A 110 22.08 4.07 -0.79
C PRO A 110 21.59 4.60 0.56
N GLU A 111 21.94 5.84 0.91
CA GLU A 111 21.48 6.48 2.14
C GLU A 111 19.97 6.74 2.17
N LEU A 112 19.31 6.89 1.01
CA LEU A 112 17.85 7.11 0.98
C LEU A 112 17.09 5.93 1.56
N LEU A 113 17.55 4.70 1.32
CA LEU A 113 16.90 3.52 1.88
C LEU A 113 16.99 3.54 3.42
N ARG A 114 18.15 3.90 3.98
CA ARG A 114 18.33 4.01 5.44
C ARG A 114 17.46 5.12 6.02
N GLN A 115 17.42 6.28 5.38
CA GLN A 115 16.61 7.41 5.84
C GLN A 115 15.11 7.12 5.75
N LEU A 116 14.66 6.45 4.69
CA LEU A 116 13.27 6.00 4.55
C LEU A 116 12.85 5.09 5.70
N VAL A 117 13.64 4.05 5.97
CA VAL A 117 13.33 3.10 7.05
C VAL A 117 13.38 3.79 8.41
N ALA A 118 14.24 4.79 8.61
CA ALA A 118 14.34 5.54 9.86
C ALA A 118 13.13 6.44 10.16
N ILE A 119 12.29 6.79 9.16
CA ILE A 119 11.06 7.55 9.39
C ILE A 119 10.10 6.78 10.30
N ASP A 120 9.90 5.49 9.98
CA ASP A 120 9.08 4.57 10.78
C ASP A 120 9.46 3.11 10.43
N PRO A 121 10.36 2.48 11.20
CA PRO A 121 10.88 1.15 10.87
C PRO A 121 9.81 0.05 10.99
N ASP A 122 8.78 0.28 11.80
CA ASP A 122 7.69 -0.67 11.99
C ASP A 122 6.73 -0.65 10.80
N TYR A 123 6.54 0.51 10.17
CA TYR A 123 5.54 0.73 9.12
C TYR A 123 6.11 0.92 7.70
N ILE A 124 7.43 0.94 7.52
CA ILE A 124 8.06 1.11 6.21
C ILE A 124 8.83 -0.14 5.79
N ARG A 125 8.61 -0.55 4.53
CA ARG A 125 9.42 -1.54 3.83
C ARG A 125 9.98 -0.91 2.57
N ALA A 126 11.27 -0.57 2.60
CA ALA A 126 11.95 0.01 1.46
C ALA A 126 12.80 -1.04 0.74
N THR A 127 12.71 -1.09 -0.59
CA THR A 127 13.62 -1.88 -1.43
C THR A 127 14.25 -1.00 -2.48
N ALA A 128 15.54 -1.20 -2.75
CA ALA A 128 16.18 -0.65 -3.93
C ALA A 128 16.07 -1.69 -5.05
N GLN A 129 15.47 -1.32 -6.18
CA GLN A 129 15.45 -2.18 -7.36
C GLN A 129 16.84 -2.20 -8.02
N GLY A 130 17.80 -2.89 -7.40
CA GLY A 130 19.06 -3.25 -8.04
C GLY A 130 18.85 -4.46 -8.93
N SER A 131 18.77 -4.26 -10.26
CA SER A 131 19.05 -5.26 -11.30
C SER A 131 18.81 -6.73 -10.89
N PHE A 132 17.56 -7.18 -10.78
CA PHE A 132 17.28 -8.60 -10.77
C PHE A 132 17.68 -9.17 -12.14
N ARG A 133 18.91 -9.68 -12.25
CA ARG A 133 19.22 -10.66 -13.29
C ARG A 133 18.18 -11.76 -13.14
N ARG A 134 17.29 -11.88 -14.14
CA ARG A 134 16.43 -13.05 -14.36
C ARG A 134 17.27 -14.31 -14.14
N ARG A 135 17.15 -14.98 -13.00
CA ARG A 135 17.44 -16.41 -12.95
C ARG A 135 16.21 -17.11 -13.51
N ARG A 136 16.22 -17.30 -14.83
CA ARG A 136 15.46 -18.40 -15.44
C ARG A 136 16.01 -19.69 -14.84
N ARG A 137 15.16 -20.47 -14.19
CA ARG A 137 15.23 -21.92 -14.17
C ARG A 137 13.82 -22.43 -14.37
#